data_AF-A0A9X0BM46-F1
#
_entry.id   AF-A0A9X0BM46-F1
#
_cell.length_a   1.000
_cell.length_b   1.000
_cell.length_c   1.000
_cell.angle_alpha   90.00
_cell.angle_beta   90.00
_cell.angle_gamma   90.00
#
_symmetry.space_group_name_H-M   'P 1'
#
loop_
_entity.id
_entity.type
_entity.pdbx_description
1 polymer ?
#
loop_
_entity_poly.entity_id
_entity_poly.type
_entity_poly.pdbx_seq_one_letter_code
_entity_poly.pdbx_strand_id
1 'polypeptide(L)' 'MLCDSQNTLQPEEPQGNNDDELDRYLAKGLISQYPRMFWKEHQQEFPSLAALARDILFIPASGAGVERLFNCARDICHY' A
#
# COMPACT_ATOMS: atom_id res chain seq x y z
N MET A 1 1.45 -38.62 2.15
CA MET A 1 2.15 -37.92 1.05
C MET A 1 1.31 -38.12 -0.20
N LEU A 2 0.76 -37.13 -0.90
CA LEU A 2 1.01 -35.69 -0.94
C LEU A 2 -0.32 -34.91 -0.83
N CYS A 3 -0.21 -33.75 -0.19
CA CYS A 3 -1.08 -32.61 -0.37
C CYS A 3 -0.93 -32.07 -1.80
N ASP A 4 -2.03 -31.70 -2.46
CA ASP A 4 -2.05 -30.57 -3.40
C ASP A 4 -3.47 -30.01 -3.39
N SER A 5 -3.70 -29.14 -2.42
CA SER A 5 -4.88 -28.29 -2.35
C SER A 5 -4.89 -27.42 -3.62
N GLN A 6 -5.89 -27.60 -4.46
CA GLN A 6 -6.15 -26.79 -5.64
C GLN A 6 -6.49 -25.36 -5.20
N ASN A 7 -5.46 -24.59 -4.88
CA ASN A 7 -5.53 -23.14 -4.89
C ASN A 7 -4.84 -22.68 -6.17
N THR A 8 -5.52 -22.89 -7.29
CA THR A 8 -5.19 -22.26 -8.56
C THR A 8 -5.37 -20.76 -8.33
N LEU A 9 -4.27 -20.09 -7.97
CA LEU A 9 -4.13 -18.65 -7.99
C LEU A 9 -4.29 -18.23 -9.45
N GLN A 10 -5.53 -17.99 -9.86
CA GLN A 10 -5.79 -17.28 -11.09
C GLN A 10 -5.15 -15.90 -10.90
N PRO A 11 -4.25 -15.46 -11.80
CA PRO A 11 -4.04 -14.04 -11.94
C PRO A 11 -5.41 -13.47 -12.30
N GLU A 12 -5.97 -12.72 -11.37
CA GLU A 12 -7.19 -11.96 -11.58
C GLU A 12 -6.87 -10.88 -12.62
N GLU A 13 -7.04 -11.28 -13.88
CA GLU A 13 -6.86 -10.45 -15.06
C GLU A 13 -7.64 -9.14 -14.86
N PRO A 14 -6.95 -7.98 -14.83
CA PRO A 14 -7.62 -6.71 -14.62
C PRO A 14 -8.51 -6.43 -15.84
N GLN A 15 -9.82 -6.57 -15.65
CA GLN A 15 -10.79 -6.13 -16.65
C GLN A 15 -10.73 -4.61 -16.79
N GLY A 16 -10.21 -4.11 -17.90
CA GLY A 16 -10.30 -2.68 -18.21
C GLY A 16 -9.48 -2.25 -19.42
N ASN A 17 -9.93 -2.55 -20.63
CA ASN A 17 -9.35 -1.92 -21.82
C ASN A 17 -9.80 -0.44 -21.91
N ASN A 18 -8.85 0.41 -22.30
CA ASN A 18 -8.96 1.79 -22.83
C ASN A 18 -8.51 2.95 -21.95
N ASP A 19 -7.55 2.76 -21.03
CA ASP A 19 -6.54 3.76 -20.63
C ASP A 19 -5.84 3.20 -19.39
N ASP A 20 -4.67 2.57 -19.55
CA ASP A 20 -3.93 2.02 -18.43
C ASP A 20 -3.73 3.10 -17.36
N GLU A 21 -4.32 2.85 -16.19
CA GLU A 21 -4.28 3.75 -15.04
C GLU A 21 -2.84 4.13 -14.69
N LEU A 22 -1.95 3.14 -14.85
CA LEU A 22 -0.51 3.27 -14.71
C LEU A 22 0.10 4.21 -15.75
N ASP A 23 -0.23 4.06 -17.03
CA ASP A 23 0.32 4.90 -18.10
C ASP A 23 -0.11 6.36 -17.94
N ARG A 24 -1.37 6.60 -17.55
CA ARG A 24 -1.86 7.96 -17.24
C ARG A 24 -1.15 8.58 -16.04
N TYR A 25 -0.86 7.78 -15.01
CA TYR A 25 -0.09 8.25 -13.86
C TYR A 25 1.38 8.53 -14.22
N LEU A 26 2.01 7.67 -15.02
CA LEU A 26 3.40 7.85 -15.46
C LEU A 26 3.56 9.02 -16.43
N ALA A 27 2.53 9.33 -17.21
CA ALA A 27 2.47 10.52 -18.06
C ALA A 27 2.33 11.82 -17.23
N LYS A 28 1.83 11.75 -15.99
CA LYS A 28 1.83 12.90 -15.07
C LYS A 28 3.27 13.19 -14.66
N GLY A 29 3.68 14.45 -14.82
CA GLY A 29 5.01 14.92 -14.41
C GLY A 29 5.21 14.85 -12.88
N LEU A 30 6.42 15.19 -12.43
CA LEU A 30 6.75 15.20 -11.00
C LEU A 30 5.95 16.27 -10.25
N ILE A 31 5.21 15.86 -9.22
CA ILE A 31 4.45 16.75 -8.35
C ILE A 31 5.14 16.82 -6.99
N SER A 32 5.48 18.03 -6.54
CA SER A 32 6.00 18.27 -5.20
C SER A 32 4.86 18.44 -4.20
N GLN A 33 4.22 17.34 -3.80
CA GLN A 33 3.15 17.32 -2.79
C GLN A 33 3.32 16.12 -1.84
N TYR A 34 2.74 16.21 -0.64
CA TYR A 34 2.66 15.07 0.28
C TYR A 34 1.94 13.89 -0.38
N PRO A 35 2.57 12.70 -0.45
CA PRO A 35 2.00 11.54 -1.15
C PRO A 35 0.60 11.17 -0.66
N ARG A 36 0.38 11.22 0.66
CA ARG A 36 -0.92 10.90 1.27
C ARG A 36 -2.04 11.86 0.88
N MET A 37 -1.72 13.12 0.61
CA MET A 37 -2.69 14.12 0.14
C MET A 37 -2.99 13.90 -1.34
N PHE A 38 -1.95 13.69 -2.16
CA PHE A 38 -2.07 13.40 -3.57
C PHE A 38 -3.04 12.22 -3.83
N TRP A 39 -2.80 11.08 -3.17
CA TRP A 39 -3.64 9.89 -3.34
C TRP A 39 -5.06 10.04 -2.81
N LYS A 40 -5.30 10.94 -1.85
CA LYS A 40 -6.65 11.25 -1.36
C LYS A 40 -7.43 12.07 -2.39
N GLU A 41 -6.78 13.04 -3.02
CA GLU A 41 -7.39 13.90 -4.04
C GLU A 41 -7.65 13.13 -5.35
N HIS A 42 -6.77 12.20 -5.70
CA HIS A 42 -6.81 11.46 -6.97
C HIS A 42 -7.43 10.05 -6.86
N GLN A 43 -8.08 9.73 -5.74
CA GLN A 43 -8.63 8.39 -5.49
C GLN A 43 -9.70 7.98 -6.53
N GLN A 44 -10.43 8.94 -7.10
CA GLN A 44 -11.41 8.67 -8.15
C GLN A 44 -10.79 8.54 -9.55
N GLU A 45 -9.65 9.19 -9.78
CA GLU A 45 -8.92 9.16 -11.06
C GLU A 45 -8.07 7.89 -11.18
N PHE A 46 -7.48 7.46 -10.06
CA PHE A 46 -6.61 6.28 -9.95
C PHE A 46 -7.07 5.37 -8.79
N PRO A 47 -8.20 4.67 -8.92
CA PRO A 47 -8.77 3.88 -7.82
C PRO A 47 -7.88 2.72 -7.38
N SER A 48 -7.23 2.02 -8.32
CA SER A 48 -6.39 0.84 -8.02
C SER A 48 -5.05 1.28 -7.46
N LEU A 49 -4.45 2.30 -8.06
CA LEU A 49 -3.14 2.82 -7.69
C LEU A 49 -3.22 3.57 -6.35
N ALA A 50 -4.32 4.29 -6.07
CA ALA A 50 -4.55 4.91 -4.77
C ALA A 50 -4.81 3.89 -3.65
N ALA A 51 -5.43 2.75 -3.94
CA ALA A 51 -5.55 1.66 -2.97
C ALA A 51 -4.17 1.09 -2.64
N LEU A 52 -3.39 0.71 -3.65
CA LEU A 52 -2.03 0.19 -3.49
C LEU A 52 -1.11 1.18 -2.76
N ALA A 53 -1.14 2.46 -3.14
CA ALA A 53 -0.31 3.47 -2.52
C ALA A 53 -0.66 3.68 -1.05
N ARG A 54 -1.93 3.58 -0.66
CA ARG A 54 -2.32 3.63 0.75
C ARG A 54 -1.71 2.47 1.53
N ASP A 55 -1.78 1.26 1.00
CA ASP A 55 -1.23 0.07 1.66
C ASP A 55 0.29 0.19 1.84
N ILE A 56 1.01 0.64 0.80
CA ILE A 56 2.46 0.84 0.86
C ILE A 56 2.84 1.97 1.83
N LEU A 57 2.16 3.12 1.75
CA LEU A 57 2.46 4.29 2.59
C LEU A 57 2.06 4.10 4.05
N PHE A 58 1.22 3.10 4.37
CA PHE A 58 0.89 2.74 5.74
C PHE A 58 1.99 1.91 6.41
N ILE A 59 2.87 1.30 5.63
CA ILE A 59 4.02 0.57 6.17
C ILE A 59 5.01 1.61 6.70
N PRO A 60 5.27 1.64 8.02
CA PRO A 60 6.25 2.56 8.56
C PRO A 60 7.62 2.25 7.94
N ALA A 61 8.28 3.28 7.40
CA ALA A 61 9.60 3.16 6.75
C ALA A 61 10.71 2.63 7.69
N SER A 62 10.43 2.55 9.00
CA SER A 62 11.28 1.97 10.01
C SER A 62 10.43 1.18 11.01
N GLY A 63 10.89 -0.01 11.39
CA GLY A 63 10.34 -0.79 12.52
C GLY A 63 10.48 -0.08 13.89
N ALA A 64 11.11 1.10 13.96
CA ALA A 64 11.29 1.85 15.20
C ALA A 64 9.98 2.27 15.90
N GLY A 65 8.84 2.23 15.20
CA GLY A 65 7.52 2.41 15.81
C GLY A 65 7.20 1.36 16.87
N VAL A 66 7.55 0.08 16.62
CA VAL A 66 7.33 -0.98 17.61
C VAL A 66 8.36 -0.92 18.75
N GLU A 67 9.59 -0.47 18.47
CA GLU A 67 10.63 -0.31 19.49
C GLU A 67 10.28 0.75 20.54
N ARG A 68 9.63 1.86 20.14
CA ARG A 68 9.09 2.84 21.10
C ARG A 68 7.96 2.27 21.94
N LEU A 69 7.07 1.46 21.35
CA LEU A 69 5.98 0.82 22.07
C LEU A 69 6.50 -0.21 23.09
N PHE A 70 7.51 -1.00 22.75
CA PHE A 70 8.15 -1.95 23.67
C PHE A 70 8.94 -1.26 24.78
N ASN A 71 9.60 -0.13 24.51
CA ASN A 71 10.28 0.64 25.56
C ASN A 71 9.27 1.29 26.53
N CYS A 72 8.14 1.81 26.05
CA CYS A 72 7.08 2.34 26.93
C CYS A 72 6.42 1.24 27.78
N ALA A 73 6.21 0.03 27.22
CA ALA A 73 5.64 -1.09 27.98
C ALA A 73 6.57 -1.58 29.10
N ARG A 74 7.90 -1.51 28.90
CA ARG A 74 8.89 -1.84 29.94
C ARG A 74 8.80 -0.89 31.15
N ASP A 75 8.49 0.38 30.91
CA ASP A 75 8.39 1.40 31.97
C ASP A 75 7.15 1.23 32.86
N ILE A 76 6.09 0.57 32.35
CA ILE A 76 4.85 0.27 33.09
C ILE A 76 4.97 -1.02 33.92
N CYS A 77 5.84 -1.95 33.49
CA CYS A 77 6.07 -3.25 34.15
C CYS A 77 7.44 -3.32 34.85
N HIS A 78 8.00 -2.19 35.28
CA HIS A 78 9.10 -2.21 36.24
C HIS A 78 8.51 -2.46 37.64
N TYR A 79 8.77 -3.67 38.17
CA TYR A 79 8.37 -4.14 39.50
C TYR A 79 8.98 -3.30 40.62
#